data_AF-A0A7C1IP88-F1
#
_entry.id   AF-A0A7C1IP88-F1
#
_cell.length_a   1.000
_cell.length_b   1.000
_cell.length_c   1.000
_cell.angle_alpha   90.00
_cell.angle_beta   90.00
_cell.angle_gamma   90.00
#
_symmetry.space_group_name_H-M   'P 1'
#
loop_
_entity.id
_entity.type
_entity.pdbx_description
1 polymer ?
#
loop_
_entity_poly.entity_id
_entity_poly.type
_entity_poly.pdbx_seq_one_letter_code
_entity_poly.pdbx_strand_id
1 'polypeptide(L)'
;MKDNVVILDPADLDNSIRQLADIYSLPAEVLVTLRRIVALYPRPVQLYVDDTRLYENLVLADRFTFDMQTDELVLFSRDPDTLMDAMIEMAMYLAGFATMMGNEEEWVIEFVIGAWKPVKNRIKRQLGIPVSEQPRFIVGLPPGPDQTPSGDTYPFRTLVSHYTLASFQQMTTLAARDDVAVYFPPETHPKVLEAYVYVRRAMQEVAQGLGLTDHQTFNARLIQAIEQLQKAFTPSALPTENPPDEQGNTGSHKMVLNEHTNRLNHLLSKTSHESPSKSEQPDPFEEFIEQLFADEDGDDGDGSTA
;
A
#
# COMPACT_ATOMS: atom_id res chain seq x y z
N MET A 1 -16.10 -29.50 12.87
CA MET A 1 -15.68 -28.42 13.78
C MET A 1 -14.49 -27.77 13.10
N LYS A 2 -14.48 -26.45 12.89
CA LYS A 2 -13.37 -25.79 12.17
C LYS A 2 -12.17 -25.74 13.11
N ASP A 3 -11.18 -26.60 12.89
CA ASP A 3 -10.02 -26.78 13.79
C ASP A 3 -9.01 -25.60 13.77
N ASN A 4 -9.34 -24.50 13.09
CA ASN A 4 -8.45 -23.34 12.87
C ASN A 4 -9.05 -22.00 13.32
N VAL A 5 -9.99 -21.99 14.27
CA VAL A 5 -10.61 -20.74 14.76
C VAL A 5 -10.01 -20.35 16.12
N VAL A 6 -9.62 -19.09 16.23
CA VAL A 6 -9.14 -18.44 17.46
C VAL A 6 -10.11 -17.33 17.84
N ILE A 7 -10.46 -17.25 19.12
CA ILE A 7 -11.13 -16.07 19.66
C ILE A 7 -10.08 -15.15 20.29
N LEU A 8 -9.93 -13.95 19.71
CA LEU A 8 -9.09 -12.87 20.20
C LEU A 8 -9.93 -11.96 21.10
N ASP A 9 -9.92 -12.23 22.40
CA ASP A 9 -10.71 -11.53 23.41
C ASP A 9 -9.84 -10.60 24.26
N PRO A 10 -10.03 -9.25 24.20
CA PRO A 10 -9.29 -8.32 25.06
C PRO A 10 -9.59 -8.49 26.56
N ALA A 11 -10.71 -9.11 26.93
CA ALA A 11 -11.06 -9.41 28.32
C ALA A 11 -10.47 -10.75 28.82
N ASP A 12 -10.04 -11.64 27.92
CA ASP A 12 -9.42 -12.94 28.22
C ASP A 12 -8.16 -13.16 27.37
N LEU A 13 -7.14 -12.36 27.68
CA LEU A 13 -5.86 -12.38 26.99
C LEU A 13 -5.13 -13.72 27.15
N ASP A 14 -5.26 -14.39 28.30
CA ASP A 14 -4.59 -15.67 28.56
C ASP A 14 -5.12 -16.76 27.63
N ASN A 15 -6.45 -16.85 27.50
CA ASN A 15 -7.06 -17.81 26.60
C ASN A 15 -6.79 -17.51 25.13
N SER A 16 -6.80 -16.22 24.75
CA SER A 16 -6.48 -15.78 23.38
C SER A 16 -5.07 -16.22 22.96
N ILE A 17 -4.09 -15.98 23.84
CA ILE A 17 -2.69 -16.32 23.57
C ILE A 17 -2.44 -17.82 23.59
N ARG A 18 -3.12 -18.56 24.47
CA ARG A 18 -3.08 -20.03 24.48
C ARG A 18 -3.57 -20.60 23.14
N GLN A 19 -4.72 -20.13 22.65
CA GLN A 19 -5.25 -20.57 21.34
C GLN A 19 -4.31 -20.21 20.18
N LEU A 20 -3.71 -19.01 20.18
CA LEU A 20 -2.72 -18.63 19.17
C LEU A 20 -1.48 -19.53 19.21
N ALA A 21 -0.98 -19.86 20.40
CA ALA A 21 0.16 -20.75 20.56
C ALA A 21 -0.13 -22.16 20.05
N ASP A 22 -1.33 -22.68 20.32
CA ASP A 22 -1.78 -24.01 19.89
C ASP A 22 -1.83 -24.12 18.35
N ILE A 23 -2.15 -23.03 17.63
CA ILE A 23 -2.29 -23.05 16.16
C ILE A 23 -0.99 -22.72 15.42
N TYR A 24 -0.23 -21.73 15.90
CA TYR A 24 0.90 -21.17 15.15
C TYR A 24 2.28 -21.62 15.63
N SER A 25 2.41 -22.35 16.74
CA SER A 25 3.72 -22.79 17.30
C SER A 25 4.74 -21.65 17.40
N LEU A 26 4.31 -20.49 17.92
CA LEU A 26 5.09 -19.24 17.91
C LEU A 26 6.12 -19.16 19.05
N PRO A 27 7.24 -18.44 18.85
CA PRO A 27 8.17 -18.11 19.92
C PRO A 27 7.50 -17.30 21.04
N ALA A 28 7.98 -17.47 22.28
CA ALA A 28 7.42 -16.81 23.46
C ALA A 28 7.42 -15.27 23.36
N GLU A 29 8.47 -14.69 22.76
CA GLU A 29 8.58 -13.25 22.52
C GLU A 29 7.49 -12.71 21.57
N VAL A 30 7.12 -13.49 20.54
CA VAL A 30 6.02 -13.15 19.63
C VAL A 30 4.70 -13.21 20.37
N LEU A 31 4.47 -14.24 21.20
CA LEU A 31 3.24 -14.35 22.00
C LEU A 31 3.06 -13.17 22.98
N VAL A 32 4.14 -12.66 23.59
CA VAL A 32 4.09 -11.46 24.43
C VAL A 32 3.65 -10.24 23.62
N THR A 33 4.16 -10.08 22.41
CA THR A 33 3.77 -9.00 21.50
C THR A 33 2.32 -9.14 21.07
N LEU A 34 1.87 -10.33 20.67
CA LEU A 34 0.48 -10.60 20.29
C LEU A 34 -0.47 -10.29 21.44
N ARG A 35 -0.09 -10.57 22.70
CA ARG A 35 -0.88 -10.21 23.88
C ARG A 35 -1.14 -8.71 23.95
N ARG A 36 -0.11 -7.91 23.68
CA ARG A 36 -0.22 -6.45 23.68
C ARG A 36 -1.09 -5.96 22.53
N ILE A 37 -1.05 -6.61 21.37
CA ILE A 37 -1.91 -6.29 20.23
C ILE A 37 -3.39 -6.59 20.53
N VAL A 38 -3.71 -7.78 21.07
CA VAL A 38 -5.09 -8.14 21.42
C VAL A 38 -5.66 -7.17 22.47
N ALA A 39 -4.83 -6.70 23.40
CA ALA A 39 -5.25 -5.70 24.39
C ALA A 39 -5.65 -4.34 23.78
N LEU A 40 -5.34 -4.07 22.50
CA LEU A 40 -5.81 -2.88 21.78
C LEU A 40 -7.26 -3.00 21.31
N TYR A 41 -7.84 -4.20 21.31
CA TYR A 41 -9.13 -4.44 20.68
C TYR A 41 -10.26 -3.91 21.57
N PRO A 42 -11.26 -3.21 20.99
CA PRO A 42 -12.41 -2.75 21.76
C PRO A 42 -13.42 -3.88 22.07
N ARG A 43 -13.35 -5.01 21.34
CA ARG A 43 -14.25 -6.15 21.47
C ARG A 43 -13.60 -7.45 20.96
N PRO A 44 -14.14 -8.63 21.32
CA PRO A 44 -13.65 -9.90 20.82
C PRO A 44 -13.79 -10.01 19.30
N VAL A 45 -12.83 -10.71 18.67
CA VAL A 45 -12.80 -11.00 17.23
C VAL A 45 -12.50 -12.47 17.00
N GLN A 46 -13.10 -13.05 15.95
CA GLN A 46 -12.70 -14.37 15.49
C GLN A 46 -11.60 -14.24 14.44
N LEU A 47 -10.54 -15.01 14.62
CA LEU A 47 -9.47 -15.19 13.66
C LEU A 47 -9.54 -16.61 13.11
N TYR A 48 -9.44 -16.76 11.79
CA TYR A 48 -9.39 -18.04 11.11
C TYR A 48 -8.19 -18.12 10.18
N VAL A 49 -7.57 -19.30 10.11
CA VAL A 49 -6.45 -19.59 9.20
C VAL A 49 -6.92 -20.42 8.02
N ASP A 50 -6.89 -19.82 6.84
CA ASP A 50 -7.14 -20.47 5.57
C ASP A 50 -5.83 -20.74 4.82
N ASP A 51 -5.26 -21.91 5.04
CA ASP A 51 -4.03 -22.34 4.37
C ASP A 51 -4.28 -22.84 2.92
N THR A 52 -5.43 -22.54 2.30
CA THR A 52 -5.63 -22.87 0.89
C THR A 52 -4.62 -22.09 0.03
N ARG A 53 -3.79 -22.84 -0.72
CA ARG A 53 -2.57 -22.39 -1.42
C ARG A 53 -2.75 -21.33 -2.53
N LEU A 54 -3.89 -20.67 -2.61
CA LEU A 54 -4.24 -19.76 -3.70
C LEU A 54 -3.31 -18.54 -3.78
N TYR A 55 -2.64 -18.17 -2.68
CA TYR A 55 -1.81 -16.96 -2.61
C TYR A 55 -0.30 -17.19 -2.73
N GLU A 56 0.19 -18.44 -2.80
CA GLU A 56 1.65 -18.70 -2.85
C GLU A 56 2.33 -18.02 -4.07
N ASN A 57 1.60 -17.80 -5.17
CA ASN A 57 2.13 -17.21 -6.40
C ASN A 57 1.90 -15.69 -6.53
N LEU A 58 1.12 -15.07 -5.65
CA LEU A 58 0.82 -13.64 -5.71
C LEU A 58 1.74 -12.88 -4.75
N VAL A 59 2.84 -12.34 -5.28
CA VAL A 59 3.86 -11.64 -4.49
C VAL A 59 3.28 -10.43 -3.76
N LEU A 60 2.30 -9.76 -4.37
CA LEU A 60 1.68 -8.54 -3.84
C LEU A 60 0.28 -8.71 -3.26
N ALA A 61 -0.31 -9.91 -3.32
CA ALA A 61 -1.60 -10.10 -2.71
C ALA A 61 -1.51 -9.97 -1.18
N ASP A 62 -2.48 -9.27 -0.60
CA ASP A 62 -2.62 -9.22 0.83
C ASP A 62 -2.78 -10.64 1.39
N ARG A 63 -2.02 -10.89 2.46
CA ARG A 63 -1.94 -12.21 3.08
C ARG A 63 -3.00 -12.41 4.17
N PHE A 64 -3.95 -11.49 4.23
CA PHE A 64 -5.13 -11.53 5.10
C PHE A 64 -6.25 -10.68 4.51
N THR A 65 -7.46 -10.84 5.03
CA THR A 65 -8.61 -9.97 4.74
C THR A 65 -9.52 -9.88 5.97
N PHE A 66 -10.37 -8.85 5.99
CA PHE A 66 -11.45 -8.70 6.96
C PHE A 66 -12.78 -9.10 6.33
N ASP A 67 -13.57 -9.92 7.03
CA ASP A 67 -14.99 -10.03 6.73
C ASP A 67 -15.73 -8.91 7.48
N MET A 68 -16.13 -7.89 6.73
CA MET A 68 -16.81 -6.70 7.26
C MET A 68 -18.22 -6.99 7.77
N GLN A 69 -18.84 -8.12 7.40
CA GLN A 69 -20.19 -8.47 7.83
C GLN A 69 -20.16 -9.20 9.18
N THR A 70 -19.13 -10.03 9.40
CA THR A 70 -18.99 -10.88 10.58
C THR A 70 -17.92 -10.39 11.56
N ASP A 71 -17.15 -9.35 11.20
CA ASP A 71 -15.97 -8.85 11.92
C ASP A 71 -14.93 -9.96 12.16
N GLU A 72 -14.68 -10.77 11.14
CA GLU A 72 -13.71 -11.87 11.20
C GLU A 72 -12.39 -11.49 10.51
N LEU A 73 -11.27 -11.92 11.10
CA LEU A 73 -9.95 -11.83 10.48
C LEU A 73 -9.60 -13.17 9.82
N VAL A 74 -9.39 -13.16 8.51
CA VAL A 74 -8.98 -14.36 7.75
C VAL A 74 -7.52 -14.21 7.34
N LEU A 75 -6.69 -15.18 7.73
CA LEU A 75 -5.26 -15.23 7.41
C LEU A 75 -4.98 -16.29 6.34
N PHE A 76 -4.17 -15.91 5.35
CA PHE A 76 -3.72 -16.77 4.25
C PHE A 76 -2.22 -17.13 4.36
N SER A 77 -1.62 -16.86 5.52
CA SER A 77 -0.20 -17.07 5.78
C SER A 77 0.04 -17.41 7.24
N ARG A 78 1.02 -18.28 7.48
CA ARG A 78 1.52 -18.62 8.82
C ARG A 78 2.73 -17.80 9.25
N ASP A 79 3.15 -16.84 8.43
CA ASP A 79 4.26 -15.94 8.72
C ASP A 79 3.94 -15.05 9.95
N PRO A 80 4.79 -15.02 10.99
CA PRO A 80 4.53 -14.24 12.20
C PRO A 80 4.43 -12.73 11.96
N ASP A 81 5.22 -12.18 11.03
CA ASP A 81 5.16 -10.75 10.71
C ASP A 81 3.81 -10.39 10.07
N THR A 82 3.33 -11.24 9.17
CA THR A 82 2.01 -11.13 8.57
C THR A 82 0.89 -11.19 9.62
N LEU A 83 0.97 -12.13 10.57
CA LEU A 83 0.00 -12.24 11.67
C LEU A 83 -0.03 -10.95 12.50
N MET A 84 1.13 -10.41 12.86
CA MET A 84 1.21 -9.16 13.63
C MET A 84 0.61 -7.97 12.87
N ASP A 85 0.96 -7.81 11.60
CA ASP A 85 0.43 -6.75 10.75
C ASP A 85 -1.10 -6.86 10.62
N ALA A 86 -1.61 -8.06 10.32
CA ALA A 86 -3.04 -8.33 10.20
C ALA A 86 -3.81 -8.02 11.49
N MET A 87 -3.26 -8.42 12.64
CA MET A 87 -3.90 -8.15 13.93
C MET A 87 -3.86 -6.67 14.31
N ILE A 88 -2.84 -5.91 13.90
CA ILE A 88 -2.80 -4.46 14.13
C ILE A 88 -3.80 -3.74 13.22
N GLU A 89 -3.89 -4.12 11.95
CA GLU A 89 -4.88 -3.54 11.03
C GLU A 89 -6.31 -3.90 11.45
N MET A 90 -6.54 -5.09 11.99
CA MET A 90 -7.81 -5.43 12.63
C MET A 90 -8.12 -4.51 13.82
N ALA A 91 -7.12 -4.16 14.65
CA ALA A 91 -7.31 -3.20 15.73
C ALA A 91 -7.73 -1.82 15.20
N MET A 92 -7.10 -1.36 14.11
CA MET A 92 -7.45 -0.10 13.44
C MET A 92 -8.88 -0.15 12.88
N TYR A 93 -9.24 -1.22 12.18
CA TYR A 93 -10.60 -1.44 11.68
C TYR A 93 -11.64 -1.35 12.82
N LEU A 94 -11.44 -2.11 13.89
CA LEU A 94 -12.34 -2.14 15.04
C LEU A 94 -12.41 -0.79 15.78
N ALA A 95 -11.31 -0.02 15.80
CA ALA A 95 -11.29 1.33 16.35
C ALA A 95 -12.12 2.32 15.49
N GLY A 96 -12.46 1.96 14.26
CA GLY A 96 -13.29 2.75 13.36
C GLY A 96 -12.53 3.50 12.28
N PHE A 97 -11.31 3.05 11.93
CA PHE A 97 -10.63 3.52 10.71
C PHE A 97 -11.42 3.05 9.48
N ALA A 98 -11.64 3.97 8.54
CA ALA A 98 -12.34 3.66 7.29
C ALA A 98 -11.48 2.75 6.40
N THR A 99 -12.09 1.68 5.88
CA THR A 99 -11.44 0.71 4.97
C THR A 99 -11.73 1.02 3.50
N MET A 100 -12.84 1.69 3.22
CA MET A 100 -13.42 1.91 1.88
C MET A 100 -13.61 0.61 1.06
N MET A 101 -13.61 -0.55 1.72
CA MET A 101 -13.87 -1.84 1.07
C MET A 101 -15.26 -1.84 0.43
N GLY A 102 -15.33 -2.28 -0.83
CA GLY A 102 -16.56 -2.26 -1.62
C GLY A 102 -16.81 -0.96 -2.38
N ASN A 103 -15.87 0.00 -2.37
CA ASN A 103 -15.90 1.14 -3.29
C ASN A 103 -15.70 0.66 -4.74
N GLU A 104 -16.45 1.24 -5.69
CA GLU A 104 -16.36 0.92 -7.12
C GLU A 104 -15.04 1.41 -7.74
N GLU A 105 -14.45 2.46 -7.17
CA GLU A 105 -13.17 3.02 -7.59
C GLU A 105 -12.02 2.33 -6.85
N GLU A 106 -11.42 1.30 -7.46
CA GLU A 106 -10.35 0.48 -6.86
C GLU A 106 -9.17 1.31 -6.31
N TRP A 107 -8.82 2.43 -6.96
CA TRP A 107 -7.74 3.30 -6.50
C TRP A 107 -8.01 3.90 -5.11
N VAL A 108 -9.27 4.09 -4.73
CA VAL A 108 -9.65 4.60 -3.41
C VAL A 108 -9.28 3.59 -2.32
N ILE A 109 -9.47 2.30 -2.60
CA ILE A 109 -9.13 1.22 -1.67
C ILE A 109 -7.61 1.20 -1.46
N GLU A 110 -6.84 1.23 -2.55
CA GLU A 110 -5.37 1.27 -2.51
C GLU A 110 -4.84 2.52 -1.79
N PHE A 111 -5.50 3.67 -2.01
CA PHE A 111 -5.19 4.91 -1.30
C PHE A 111 -5.32 4.74 0.22
N VAL A 112 -6.41 4.13 0.65
CA VAL A 112 -6.72 3.90 2.07
C VAL A 112 -5.72 2.94 2.70
N ILE A 113 -5.41 1.83 2.03
CA ILE A 113 -4.40 0.86 2.47
C ILE A 113 -3.05 1.57 2.66
N GLY A 114 -2.65 2.41 1.69
CA GLY A 114 -1.43 3.21 1.79
C GLY A 114 -1.45 4.19 2.97
N ALA A 115 -2.59 4.87 3.21
CA ALA A 115 -2.76 5.81 4.31
C ALA A 115 -2.81 5.12 5.69
N TRP A 116 -3.23 3.85 5.79
CA TRP A 116 -3.19 3.10 7.06
C TRP A 116 -1.76 2.82 7.51
N LYS A 117 -0.84 2.63 6.56
CA LYS A 117 0.51 2.14 6.82
C LYS A 117 1.34 2.98 7.80
N PRO A 118 1.38 4.33 7.74
CA PRO A 118 2.13 5.12 8.71
C PRO A 118 1.53 5.02 10.13
N VAL A 119 0.21 4.88 10.27
CA VAL A 119 -0.46 4.66 11.56
C VAL A 119 -0.08 3.28 12.10
N LYS A 120 -0.19 2.23 11.28
CA LYS A 120 0.28 0.87 11.62
C LYS A 120 1.73 0.87 12.10
N ASN A 121 2.63 1.51 11.34
CA ASN A 121 4.05 1.58 11.68
C ASN A 121 4.29 2.35 12.99
N ARG A 122 3.50 3.37 13.31
CA ARG A 122 3.56 4.02 14.63
C ARG A 122 3.10 3.07 15.74
N ILE A 123 2.00 2.34 15.56
CA ILE A 123 1.54 1.35 16.54
C ILE A 123 2.61 0.27 16.76
N LYS A 124 3.20 -0.26 15.68
CA LYS A 124 4.33 -1.21 15.75
C LYS A 124 5.48 -0.67 16.61
N ARG A 125 5.92 0.57 16.36
CA ARG A 125 6.98 1.22 17.15
C ARG A 125 6.61 1.36 18.63
N GLN A 126 5.36 1.72 18.94
CA GLN A 126 4.87 1.81 20.33
C GLN A 126 4.87 0.46 21.05
N LEU A 127 4.64 -0.63 20.30
CA LEU A 127 4.65 -2.00 20.81
C LEU A 127 6.05 -2.62 20.88
N GLY A 128 7.07 -1.94 20.33
CA GLY A 128 8.44 -2.46 20.22
C GLY A 128 8.65 -3.44 19.06
N ILE A 129 7.76 -3.44 18.07
CA ILE A 129 7.84 -4.30 16.88
C ILE A 129 8.70 -3.61 15.82
N PRO A 130 9.73 -4.27 15.26
CA PRO A 130 10.53 -3.72 14.19
C PRO A 130 9.68 -3.32 12.97
N VAL A 131 10.04 -2.20 12.35
CA VAL A 131 9.49 -1.75 11.06
C VAL A 131 10.60 -1.85 10.04
N SER A 132 10.37 -2.59 8.95
CA SER A 132 11.31 -2.65 7.83
C SER A 132 11.24 -1.32 7.07
N GLU A 133 12.37 -0.63 6.97
CA GLU A 133 12.47 0.63 6.20
C GLU A 133 13.06 0.43 4.81
N GLN A 134 13.49 -0.80 4.48
CA GLN A 134 14.09 -1.11 3.18
C GLN A 134 13.08 -1.71 2.20
N PRO A 135 13.09 -1.25 0.93
CA PRO A 135 12.30 -1.86 -0.12
C PRO A 135 12.79 -3.29 -0.40
N ARG A 136 11.85 -4.21 -0.55
CA ARG A 136 12.09 -5.64 -0.83
C ARG A 136 12.01 -5.95 -2.33
N PHE A 137 11.35 -5.09 -3.08
CA PHE A 137 11.13 -5.26 -4.51
C PHE A 137 11.49 -4.01 -5.28
N ILE A 138 11.72 -4.19 -6.57
CA ILE A 138 11.98 -3.10 -7.51
C ILE A 138 10.99 -3.20 -8.67
N VAL A 139 10.40 -2.07 -9.04
CA VAL A 139 9.64 -1.86 -10.27
C VAL A 139 10.40 -0.87 -11.15
N GLY A 140 10.53 -1.21 -12.43
CA GLY A 140 11.36 -0.47 -13.36
C GLY A 140 12.79 -1.00 -13.36
N LEU A 141 13.62 -0.42 -14.23
CA LEU A 141 15.04 -0.70 -14.25
C LEU A 141 15.77 0.55 -13.76
N PRO A 142 16.66 0.44 -12.75
CA PRO A 142 17.57 1.52 -12.47
C PRO A 142 18.38 1.83 -13.74
N PRO A 143 18.70 3.10 -14.02
CA PRO A 143 19.52 3.44 -15.18
C PRO A 143 20.83 2.65 -15.11
N GLY A 144 21.20 1.98 -16.21
CA GLY A 144 22.50 1.34 -16.31
C GLY A 144 23.63 2.36 -16.15
N PRO A 145 24.86 1.93 -15.79
CA PRO A 145 26.01 2.84 -15.62
C PRO A 145 26.28 3.70 -16.87
N ASP A 146 25.90 3.22 -18.05
CA ASP A 146 26.06 3.91 -19.33
C ASP A 146 24.77 4.59 -19.82
N GLN A 147 23.70 4.63 -19.02
CA GLN A 147 22.35 5.13 -19.35
C GLN A 147 21.71 4.56 -20.63
N THR A 148 22.31 3.54 -21.25
CA THR A 148 21.74 2.89 -22.43
C THR A 148 20.43 2.18 -22.07
N PRO A 149 19.30 2.54 -22.69
CA PRO A 149 18.03 1.86 -22.47
C PRO A 149 18.18 0.40 -22.89
N SER A 150 18.02 -0.55 -21.95
CA SER A 150 17.90 -1.95 -22.32
C SER A 150 16.68 -2.11 -23.23
N GLY A 151 16.84 -2.78 -24.37
CA GLY A 151 15.82 -2.93 -25.41
C GLY A 151 14.43 -3.25 -24.85
N ASP A 152 13.42 -2.55 -25.38
CA ASP A 152 12.02 -2.56 -24.97
C ASP A 152 11.46 -3.96 -24.73
N THR A 153 11.28 -4.35 -23.47
CA THR A 153 10.21 -5.26 -23.06
C THR A 153 9.90 -5.10 -21.58
N TYR A 154 9.73 -3.87 -21.10
CA TYR A 154 9.28 -3.65 -19.72
C TYR A 154 7.84 -3.10 -19.72
N PRO A 155 6.82 -3.90 -19.33
CA PRO A 155 5.42 -3.47 -19.41
C PRO A 155 5.14 -2.19 -18.61
N PHE A 156 5.93 -1.92 -17.56
CA PHE A 156 5.84 -0.68 -16.80
C PHE A 156 6.24 0.55 -17.62
N ARG A 157 7.20 0.46 -18.55
CA ARG A 157 7.61 1.59 -19.40
C ARG A 157 6.44 2.08 -20.26
N THR A 158 5.75 1.16 -20.92
CA THR A 158 4.55 1.46 -21.72
C THR A 158 3.41 2.00 -20.85
N LEU A 159 3.26 1.46 -19.65
CA LEU A 159 2.23 1.90 -18.70
C LEU A 159 2.44 3.35 -18.24
N VAL A 160 3.68 3.73 -17.94
CA VAL A 160 3.99 5.08 -17.42
C VAL A 160 4.23 6.12 -18.50
N SER A 161 4.34 5.72 -19.77
CA SER A 161 4.50 6.66 -20.90
C SER A 161 3.19 7.37 -21.29
N HIS A 162 2.04 6.91 -20.78
CA HIS A 162 0.73 7.51 -21.06
C HIS A 162 -0.04 7.75 -19.78
N TYR A 163 -0.66 8.92 -19.64
CA TYR A 163 -1.54 9.21 -18.52
C TYR A 163 -2.95 8.68 -18.79
N THR A 164 -3.21 7.48 -18.30
CA THR A 164 -4.46 6.70 -18.42
C THR A 164 -4.98 6.31 -17.05
N LEU A 165 -6.23 5.83 -16.97
CA LEU A 165 -6.78 5.29 -15.72
C LEU A 165 -5.91 4.16 -15.15
N ALA A 166 -5.42 3.26 -16.02
CA ALA A 166 -4.54 2.17 -15.62
C ALA A 166 -3.22 2.66 -15.02
N SER A 167 -2.59 3.67 -15.64
CA SER A 167 -1.37 4.27 -15.11
C SER A 167 -1.60 4.95 -13.75
N PHE A 168 -2.73 5.67 -13.60
CA PHE A 168 -3.08 6.37 -12.35
C PHE A 168 -3.35 5.38 -11.22
N GLN A 169 -4.17 4.35 -11.47
CA GLN A 169 -4.42 3.26 -10.53
C GLN A 169 -3.10 2.60 -10.11
N GLN A 170 -2.23 2.29 -11.07
CA GLN A 170 -0.95 1.67 -10.78
C GLN A 170 -0.06 2.57 -9.91
N MET A 171 -0.03 3.88 -10.17
CA MET A 171 0.72 4.82 -9.35
C MET A 171 0.19 4.90 -7.93
N THR A 172 -1.13 4.86 -7.75
CA THR A 172 -1.75 4.83 -6.43
C THR A 172 -1.37 3.56 -5.66
N THR A 173 -1.44 2.39 -6.30
CA THR A 173 -0.99 1.14 -5.68
C THR A 173 0.50 1.20 -5.34
N LEU A 174 1.37 1.64 -6.26
CA LEU A 174 2.81 1.72 -5.99
C LEU A 174 3.14 2.73 -4.89
N ALA A 175 2.42 3.85 -4.80
CA ALA A 175 2.58 4.83 -3.74
C ALA A 175 2.23 4.27 -2.35
N ALA A 176 1.27 3.33 -2.29
CA ALA A 176 0.90 2.63 -1.05
C ALA A 176 1.96 1.61 -0.58
N ARG A 177 2.94 1.26 -1.43
CA ARG A 177 3.92 0.18 -1.19
C ARG A 177 5.33 0.71 -0.88
N ASP A 178 5.61 0.95 0.40
CA ASP A 178 6.99 1.26 0.87
C ASP A 178 7.99 0.09 0.70
N ASP A 179 7.51 -1.13 0.48
CA ASP A 179 8.31 -2.32 0.23
C ASP A 179 8.73 -2.44 -1.24
N VAL A 180 8.34 -1.49 -2.08
CA VAL A 180 8.64 -1.43 -3.51
C VAL A 180 9.38 -0.13 -3.81
N ALA A 181 10.60 -0.23 -4.34
CA ALA A 181 11.29 0.89 -4.96
C ALA A 181 10.84 1.05 -6.41
N VAL A 182 10.49 2.26 -6.81
CA VAL A 182 10.01 2.56 -8.18
C VAL A 182 11.08 3.38 -8.90
N TYR A 183 11.53 2.89 -10.05
CA TYR A 183 12.45 3.60 -10.94
C TYR A 183 11.70 3.98 -12.22
N PHE A 184 11.42 5.28 -12.35
CA PHE A 184 10.74 5.82 -13.51
C PHE A 184 11.70 5.95 -14.70
N PRO A 185 11.34 5.43 -15.89
CA PRO A 185 12.12 5.66 -17.10
C PRO A 185 12.07 7.15 -17.51
N PRO A 186 13.07 7.66 -18.24
CA PRO A 186 13.09 9.06 -18.70
C PRO A 186 11.87 9.47 -19.54
N GLU A 187 11.23 8.51 -20.20
CA GLU A 187 10.04 8.72 -21.04
C GLU A 187 8.72 8.71 -20.25
N THR A 188 8.78 8.71 -18.92
CA THR A 188 7.59 8.76 -18.05
C THR A 188 6.78 10.03 -18.34
N HIS A 189 5.47 9.86 -18.52
CA HIS A 189 4.57 10.97 -18.70
C HIS A 189 4.54 11.84 -17.43
N PRO A 190 4.72 13.18 -17.51
CA PRO A 190 4.82 14.05 -16.33
C PRO A 190 3.65 13.89 -15.34
N LYS A 191 2.41 13.81 -15.84
CA LYS A 191 1.22 13.59 -15.00
C LYS A 191 1.20 12.25 -14.25
N VAL A 192 1.84 11.21 -14.77
CA VAL A 192 1.96 9.91 -14.05
C VAL A 192 2.86 10.08 -12.84
N LEU A 193 4.00 10.74 -13.04
CA LEU A 193 4.96 11.01 -11.97
C LEU A 193 4.39 11.96 -10.92
N GLU A 194 3.71 13.02 -11.35
CA GLU A 194 2.96 13.94 -10.48
C GLU A 194 1.91 13.19 -9.64
N ALA A 195 1.13 12.29 -10.25
CA ALA A 195 0.16 11.48 -9.52
C ALA A 195 0.82 10.58 -8.47
N TYR A 196 1.90 9.87 -8.82
CA TYR A 196 2.64 9.03 -7.87
C TYR A 196 3.14 9.82 -6.66
N VAL A 197 3.79 10.95 -6.91
CA VAL A 197 4.32 11.84 -5.87
C VAL A 197 3.20 12.37 -4.98
N TYR A 198 2.17 12.95 -5.60
CA TYR A 198 1.08 13.59 -4.90
C TYR A 198 0.34 12.58 -4.02
N VAL A 199 -0.01 11.42 -4.58
CA VAL A 199 -0.69 10.35 -3.84
C VAL A 199 0.12 9.91 -2.63
N ARG A 200 1.42 9.66 -2.81
CA ARG A 200 2.31 9.23 -1.72
C ARG A 200 2.37 10.27 -0.59
N ARG A 201 2.46 11.55 -0.93
CA ARG A 201 2.43 12.65 0.05
C ARG A 201 1.08 12.74 0.75
N ALA A 202 -0.01 12.69 0.01
CA ALA A 202 -1.36 12.73 0.57
C ALA A 202 -1.61 11.59 1.57
N MET A 203 -1.18 10.36 1.26
CA MET A 203 -1.25 9.23 2.21
C MET A 203 -0.51 9.53 3.53
N GLN A 204 0.68 10.14 3.45
CA GLN A 204 1.47 10.51 4.62
C GLN A 204 0.79 11.62 5.43
N GLU A 205 0.24 12.64 4.78
CA GLU A 205 -0.46 13.76 5.41
C GLU A 205 -1.74 13.31 6.14
N VAL A 206 -2.50 12.41 5.51
CA VAL A 206 -3.68 11.79 6.13
C VAL A 206 -3.31 11.14 7.46
N ALA A 207 -2.21 10.38 7.50
CA ALA A 207 -1.76 9.62 8.67
C ALA A 207 -0.89 10.43 9.66
N GLN A 208 -0.49 11.64 9.30
CA GLN A 208 0.54 12.38 10.03
C GLN A 208 0.13 12.66 11.48
N GLY A 209 0.98 12.23 12.41
CA GLY A 209 0.78 12.47 13.85
C GLY A 209 -0.29 11.61 14.52
N LEU A 210 -1.00 10.75 13.77
CA LEU A 210 -2.13 9.98 14.30
C LEU A 210 -1.71 8.65 14.93
N GLY A 211 -2.39 8.26 16.01
CA GLY A 211 -2.36 6.94 16.63
C GLY A 211 -3.72 6.23 16.54
N LEU A 212 -3.85 5.10 17.25
CA LEU A 212 -5.04 4.25 17.18
C LEU A 212 -6.35 4.94 17.62
N THR A 213 -6.27 5.92 18.52
CA THR A 213 -7.46 6.64 19.02
C THR A 213 -7.95 7.75 18.10
N ASP A 214 -7.17 8.11 17.08
CA ASP A 214 -7.42 9.31 16.25
C ASP A 214 -8.20 9.01 14.97
N HIS A 215 -8.95 7.91 14.94
CA HIS A 215 -9.66 7.39 13.77
C HIS A 215 -10.62 8.41 13.13
N GLN A 216 -11.27 9.27 13.93
CA GLN A 216 -12.15 10.33 13.39
C GLN A 216 -11.37 11.37 12.60
N THR A 217 -10.21 11.79 13.10
CA THR A 217 -9.32 12.74 12.41
C THR A 217 -8.76 12.11 11.14
N PHE A 218 -8.33 10.85 11.22
CA PHE A 218 -7.89 10.08 10.07
C PHE A 218 -8.97 10.05 8.98
N ASN A 219 -10.19 9.63 9.33
CA ASN A 219 -11.29 9.51 8.36
C ASN A 219 -11.67 10.84 7.72
N ALA A 220 -11.66 11.94 8.48
CA ALA A 220 -11.93 13.27 7.95
C ALA A 220 -10.86 13.70 6.93
N ARG A 221 -9.58 13.53 7.26
CA ARG A 221 -8.46 13.84 6.35
C ARG A 221 -8.48 12.94 5.12
N LEU A 222 -8.80 11.66 5.29
CA LEU A 222 -8.90 10.68 4.23
C LEU A 222 -9.93 11.11 3.17
N ILE A 223 -11.15 11.46 3.60
CA ILE A 223 -12.21 11.91 2.70
C ILE A 223 -11.77 13.17 1.95
N GLN A 224 -11.21 14.15 2.67
CA GLN A 224 -10.71 15.39 2.07
C GLN A 224 -9.62 15.12 1.02
N ALA A 225 -8.67 14.21 1.30
CA ALA A 225 -7.61 13.86 0.37
C ALA A 225 -8.14 13.15 -0.88
N ILE A 226 -9.13 12.26 -0.74
CA ILE A 226 -9.79 11.59 -1.87
C ILE A 226 -10.50 12.63 -2.76
N GLU A 227 -11.24 13.57 -2.18
CA GLU A 227 -11.91 14.65 -2.93
C GLU A 227 -10.89 15.54 -3.67
N GLN A 228 -9.76 15.84 -3.04
CA GLN A 228 -8.67 16.59 -3.67
C GLN A 228 -8.04 15.83 -4.83
N LEU A 229 -7.78 14.53 -4.68
CA LEU A 229 -7.28 13.67 -5.75
C LEU A 229 -8.26 13.59 -6.92
N GLN A 230 -9.56 13.43 -6.64
CA GLN A 230 -10.60 13.45 -7.67
C GLN A 230 -10.61 14.78 -8.43
N LYS A 231 -10.45 15.91 -7.74
CA LYS A 231 -10.39 17.23 -8.37
C LYS A 231 -9.11 17.42 -9.20
N ALA A 232 -7.96 17.00 -8.67
CA ALA A 232 -6.65 17.25 -9.29
C ALA A 232 -6.41 16.36 -10.53
N PHE A 233 -6.83 15.09 -10.47
CA PHE A 233 -6.48 14.09 -11.47
C PHE A 233 -7.67 13.59 -12.30
N THR A 234 -8.89 13.82 -11.82
CA THR A 234 -10.17 13.38 -12.42
C THR A 234 -10.12 11.95 -12.97
N PRO A 235 -9.86 10.94 -12.13
CA PRO A 235 -9.59 9.56 -12.59
C PRO A 235 -10.70 8.99 -13.47
N SER A 236 -11.96 9.31 -13.17
CA SER A 236 -13.14 8.86 -13.91
C SER A 236 -13.24 9.41 -15.34
N ALA A 237 -12.51 10.48 -15.67
CA ALA A 237 -12.45 11.06 -17.00
C ALA A 237 -11.20 10.61 -17.79
N LEU A 238 -10.32 9.80 -17.19
CA LEU A 238 -9.10 9.35 -17.86
C LEU A 238 -9.41 8.29 -18.93
N PRO A 239 -8.61 8.22 -19.99
CA PRO A 239 -8.72 7.15 -20.98
C PRO A 239 -8.59 5.77 -20.31
N THR A 240 -9.48 4.85 -20.67
CA THR A 240 -9.49 3.45 -20.18
C THR A 240 -8.68 2.50 -21.06
N GLU A 241 -8.32 2.94 -22.27
CA GLU A 241 -7.51 2.15 -23.19
C GLU A 241 -6.04 2.18 -22.77
N ASN A 242 -5.45 0.99 -22.59
CA ASN A 242 -4.01 0.86 -22.83
C ASN A 242 -3.76 1.19 -24.31
N PRO A 243 -2.61 1.78 -24.68
CA PRO A 243 -2.26 1.91 -26.10
C PRO A 243 -2.43 0.53 -26.78
N PRO A 244 -2.94 0.50 -28.02
CA PRO A 244 -3.34 -0.74 -28.66
C PRO A 244 -2.17 -1.71 -28.69
N ASP A 245 -2.32 -2.85 -28.03
CA ASP A 245 -1.58 -4.04 -28.40
C ASP A 245 -1.91 -4.31 -29.88
N GLU A 246 -0.90 -4.55 -30.71
CA GLU A 246 -1.08 -4.96 -32.12
C GLU A 246 -1.85 -6.29 -32.29
N GLN A 247 -2.43 -6.84 -31.22
CA GLN A 247 -3.15 -8.09 -31.20
C GLN A 247 -4.49 -7.90 -30.49
N GLY A 248 -5.48 -7.47 -31.26
CA GLY A 248 -6.84 -7.26 -30.79
C GLY A 248 -7.42 -8.51 -30.14
N ASN A 249 -7.86 -8.39 -28.89
CA ASN A 249 -8.79 -9.33 -28.30
C ASN A 249 -9.70 -8.61 -27.30
N THR A 250 -10.98 -8.50 -27.64
CA THR A 250 -12.03 -7.88 -26.83
C THR A 250 -12.74 -8.97 -26.01
N GLY A 251 -12.64 -8.91 -24.68
CA GLY A 251 -13.26 -9.89 -23.78
C GLY A 251 -13.74 -9.29 -22.45
N SER A 252 -15.07 -9.22 -22.30
CA SER A 252 -15.92 -8.90 -21.15
C SER A 252 -15.35 -8.85 -19.73
N HIS A 253 -15.56 -7.71 -19.07
CA HIS A 253 -15.38 -7.45 -17.64
C HIS A 253 -16.39 -8.20 -16.74
N LYS A 254 -15.89 -9.16 -15.94
CA LYS A 254 -16.35 -9.46 -14.56
C LYS A 254 -15.40 -10.48 -13.90
N MET A 255 -14.26 -10.00 -13.41
CA MET A 255 -13.41 -10.56 -12.33
C MET A 255 -12.08 -9.76 -12.31
N VAL A 256 -12.14 -8.49 -11.92
CA VAL A 256 -11.01 -7.55 -12.08
C VAL A 256 -10.05 -7.54 -10.88
N LEU A 257 -10.50 -8.00 -9.70
CA LEU A 257 -9.69 -8.00 -8.47
C LEU A 257 -8.40 -8.84 -8.57
N ASN A 258 -8.38 -9.85 -9.46
CA ASN A 258 -7.20 -10.69 -9.70
C ASN A 258 -6.31 -10.15 -10.81
N GLU A 259 -6.82 -9.35 -11.76
CA GLU A 259 -6.04 -8.96 -12.95
C GLU A 259 -5.01 -7.87 -12.64
N HIS A 260 -5.32 -6.92 -11.74
CA HIS A 260 -4.38 -5.84 -11.40
C HIS A 260 -3.25 -6.27 -10.46
N THR A 261 -3.53 -7.07 -9.44
CA THR A 261 -2.50 -7.75 -8.63
C THR A 261 -1.66 -8.70 -9.48
N ASN A 262 -2.25 -9.40 -10.45
CA ASN A 262 -1.51 -10.21 -11.43
C ASN A 262 -0.59 -9.34 -12.31
N ARG A 263 -1.06 -8.20 -12.83
CA ARG A 263 -0.23 -7.27 -13.61
C ARG A 263 0.97 -6.76 -12.83
N LEU A 264 0.77 -6.41 -11.57
CA LEU A 264 1.83 -5.96 -10.67
C LEU A 264 2.87 -7.05 -10.39
N ASN A 265 2.44 -8.30 -10.20
CA ASN A 265 3.37 -9.43 -10.04
C ASN A 265 4.27 -9.63 -11.27
N HIS A 266 3.79 -9.33 -12.48
CA HIS A 266 4.60 -9.34 -13.69
C HIS A 266 5.61 -8.17 -13.77
N LEU A 267 5.42 -7.12 -12.98
CA LEU A 267 6.27 -5.93 -12.95
C LEU A 267 7.32 -5.94 -11.85
N LEU A 268 7.36 -6.96 -10.98
CA LEU A 268 8.28 -7.00 -9.85
C LEU A 268 9.50 -7.86 -10.14
N SER A 269 10.65 -7.36 -9.70
CA SER A 269 11.87 -8.15 -9.52
C SER A 269 12.27 -8.19 -8.04
N LYS A 270 12.74 -9.37 -7.57
CA LYS A 270 13.33 -9.50 -6.23
C LYS A 270 14.73 -8.90 -6.24
N THR A 271 15.08 -8.16 -5.20
CA THR A 271 16.44 -7.66 -5.03
C THR A 271 17.40 -8.84 -4.81
N SER A 272 18.39 -9.00 -5.69
CA SER A 272 19.52 -9.92 -5.54
C SER A 272 20.81 -9.17 -5.87
N HIS A 273 21.06 -8.09 -5.14
CA HIS A 273 22.30 -7.35 -5.25
C HIS A 273 22.82 -7.02 -3.85
N GLU A 274 24.06 -7.44 -3.57
CA GLU A 274 24.84 -6.99 -2.43
C GLU A 274 24.78 -5.46 -2.37
N SER A 275 24.35 -4.94 -1.22
CA SER A 275 24.23 -3.50 -1.01
C SER A 275 25.57 -2.81 -1.25
N PRO A 276 25.65 -1.78 -2.11
CA PRO A 276 26.78 -0.86 -2.06
C PRO A 276 26.69 -0.08 -0.74
N SER A 277 27.84 0.09 -0.11
CA SER A 277 28.04 0.87 1.12
C SER A 277 27.37 2.25 1.06
N LYS A 278 26.73 2.64 2.17
CA LYS A 278 26.19 3.99 2.45
C LYS A 278 27.16 5.09 1.97
N SER A 279 26.81 5.76 0.87
CA SER A 279 27.31 7.09 0.54
C SER A 279 26.21 8.10 0.80
N GLU A 280 26.54 9.17 1.53
CA GLU A 280 25.73 10.37 1.73
C GLU A 280 25.59 11.14 0.41
N GLN A 281 24.85 10.57 -0.55
CA GLN A 281 24.34 11.35 -1.68
C GLN A 281 22.94 11.85 -1.30
N PRO A 282 22.66 13.17 -1.46
CA PRO A 282 21.31 13.68 -1.33
C PRO A 282 20.39 12.91 -2.28
N ASP A 283 19.19 12.59 -1.81
CA ASP A 283 18.24 11.79 -2.57
C ASP A 283 17.86 12.58 -3.84
N PRO A 284 18.22 12.12 -5.05
CA PRO A 284 17.88 12.81 -6.30
C PRO A 284 16.37 12.94 -6.49
N PHE A 285 15.57 12.16 -5.74
CA PHE A 285 14.13 12.29 -5.67
C PHE A 285 13.69 13.55 -4.92
N GLU A 286 14.42 13.98 -3.89
CA GLU A 286 14.06 15.16 -3.08
C GLU A 286 14.26 16.48 -3.86
N GLU A 287 15.37 16.62 -4.60
CA GLU A 287 15.60 17.76 -5.52
C GLU A 287 14.57 17.82 -6.65
N PHE A 288 14.13 16.67 -7.16
CA PHE A 288 13.14 16.59 -8.24
C PHE A 288 11.73 16.99 -7.76
N ILE A 289 11.38 16.66 -6.52
CA ILE A 289 10.12 17.07 -5.89
C ILE A 289 10.09 18.60 -5.75
N GLU A 290 11.18 19.23 -5.28
CA GLU A 290 11.24 20.70 -5.12
C GLU A 290 11.06 21.43 -6.46
N GLN A 291 11.61 20.90 -7.56
CA GLN A 291 11.45 21.49 -8.89
C GLN A 291 10.03 21.38 -9.44
N LEU A 292 9.28 20.33 -9.07
CA LEU A 292 7.90 20.12 -9.55
C LEU A 292 6.88 21.10 -8.95
N PHE A 293 7.22 21.74 -7.83
CA PHE A 293 6.37 22.70 -7.11
C PHE A 293 6.94 24.12 -7.07
N ALA A 294 8.12 24.36 -7.66
CA ALA A 294 8.75 25.68 -7.68
C ALA A 294 8.03 26.71 -8.58
N ASP A 295 7.21 26.24 -9.52
CA ASP A 295 6.55 27.09 -10.52
C ASP A 295 5.14 27.59 -10.09
N GLU A 296 4.63 27.22 -8.91
CA GLU A 296 3.30 27.67 -8.44
C GLU A 296 3.32 28.95 -7.58
N ASP A 297 4.50 29.47 -7.19
CA ASP A 297 4.63 30.67 -6.33
C ASP A 297 5.06 31.95 -7.10
N GLY A 298 4.85 32.00 -8.43
CA GLY A 298 5.47 33.00 -9.30
C GLY A 298 4.56 33.82 -10.21
N ASP A 299 3.41 34.33 -9.75
CA ASP A 299 2.75 35.46 -10.44
C ASP A 299 1.94 36.35 -9.48
N ASP A 300 2.64 37.09 -8.62
CA ASP A 300 2.09 38.29 -7.99
C ASP A 300 3.07 39.45 -8.15
N GLY A 301 2.84 40.24 -9.19
CA GLY A 301 3.12 41.67 -9.16
C GLY A 301 4.31 42.14 -9.99
N ASP A 302 4.07 42.37 -11.28
CA ASP A 302 4.64 43.58 -11.90
C ASP A 302 3.58 44.32 -12.73
N GLY A 303 3.16 45.46 -12.20
CA GLY A 303 2.25 46.42 -12.81
C GLY A 303 2.66 47.81 -12.36
N SER A 304 3.93 48.14 -12.60
CA SER A 304 4.54 49.42 -12.30
C SER A 304 3.82 50.59 -12.97
N THR A 305 3.72 51.64 -12.17
CA THR A 305 3.38 53.04 -12.45
C THR A 305 3.82 53.59 -13.81
N ALA A 306 2.90 54.30 -14.47
CA ALA A 306 3.11 55.62 -15.06
C ALA A 306 1.78 56.40 -15.09
#